data_AF-A0A6J1INM1-F1
#
_entry.id   AF-A0A6J1INM1-F1
#
_cell.length_a   1.000
_cell.length_b   1.000
_cell.length_c   1.000
_cell.angle_alpha   90.00
_cell.angle_beta   90.00
_cell.angle_gamma   90.00
#
_symmetry.space_group_name_H-M   'P 1'
#
loop_
_entity.id
_entity.type
_entity.pdbx_description
1 polymer ?
#
loop_
_entity_poly.entity_id
_entity_poly.type
_entity_poly.pdbx_seq_one_letter_code
_entity_poly.pdbx_strand_id
1 'polypeptide(L)'
;MGSRFQFFLILSLVFALSDSTAVQQQNTTGHHTPDTKVTSAPKIWKSPGLGYSTLLRHVHGVLNIIGWGTLIPIGIVIARYFREEFPLRCDRWYSAHAVCQTCGYIMGTVGWGFGVSLINSSNRSHIPFLVLGILIIVLTAIQICGICVQQKKESGRRGRWEMWHRGMGYVILALIIADIFEGINAQRHPKKWRWAYVGILLALVVVAAALEVYTYIKLKRFKQAMKLNANMYSPTT
;
A
#
# COMPACT_ATOMS: atom_id res chain seq x y z
N MET A 1 10.15 17.02 -12.25
CA MET A 1 9.12 16.48 -13.17
C MET A 1 8.80 14.99 -12.95
N GLY A 2 9.73 14.14 -12.49
CA GLY A 2 9.47 12.69 -12.36
C GLY A 2 8.47 12.22 -11.28
N SER A 3 8.26 13.00 -10.20
CA SER A 3 7.45 12.54 -9.04
C SER A 3 5.92 12.65 -9.24
N ARG A 4 5.47 13.41 -10.26
CA ARG A 4 4.06 13.56 -10.63
C ARG A 4 3.61 12.41 -11.52
N PHE A 5 4.47 11.99 -12.45
CA PHE A 5 4.20 10.90 -13.39
C PHE A 5 4.01 9.54 -12.66
N GLN A 6 4.77 9.30 -11.60
CA GLN A 6 4.65 8.07 -10.81
C GLN A 6 3.34 7.97 -10.01
N PHE A 7 2.78 9.10 -9.57
CA PHE A 7 1.48 9.12 -8.89
C PHE A 7 0.34 8.74 -9.83
N PHE A 8 0.36 9.27 -11.06
CA PHE A 8 -0.62 8.91 -12.09
C PHE A 8 -0.50 7.44 -12.51
N LEU A 9 0.71 6.91 -12.61
CA LEU A 9 0.93 5.48 -12.90
C LEU A 9 0.35 4.56 -11.81
N ILE A 10 0.55 4.90 -10.54
CA ILE A 10 -0.02 4.12 -9.42
C ILE A 10 -1.55 4.23 -9.43
N LEU A 11 -2.10 5.42 -9.65
CA LEU A 11 -3.54 5.61 -9.72
C LEU A 11 -4.17 4.84 -10.89
N SER A 12 -3.57 4.91 -12.08
CA SER A 12 -4.01 4.15 -13.25
C SER A 12 -3.89 2.65 -13.02
N LEU A 13 -2.84 2.18 -12.34
CA LEU A 13 -2.69 0.78 -11.96
C LEU A 13 -3.78 0.34 -10.97
N VAL A 14 -4.13 1.18 -9.98
CA VAL A 14 -5.24 0.91 -9.06
C VAL A 14 -6.56 0.78 -9.82
N PHE A 15 -6.86 1.70 -10.74
CA PHE A 15 -8.07 1.62 -11.56
C PHE A 15 -8.07 0.38 -12.47
N ALA A 16 -6.96 0.11 -13.16
CA ALA A 16 -6.83 -1.06 -14.04
C ALA A 16 -6.99 -2.40 -13.28
N LEU A 17 -6.38 -2.53 -12.10
CA LEU A 17 -6.52 -3.72 -11.26
C LEU A 17 -7.93 -3.83 -10.66
N SER A 18 -8.56 -2.69 -10.35
CA SER A 18 -9.95 -2.64 -9.88
C SER A 18 -10.98 -2.94 -10.97
N ASP A 19 -10.71 -2.68 -12.25
CA ASP A 19 -11.65 -3.07 -13.32
C ASP A 19 -11.43 -4.53 -13.72
N SER A 20 -10.18 -4.94 -13.92
CA SER A 20 -9.83 -6.30 -14.38
C SER A 20 -10.35 -7.38 -13.43
N THR A 21 -10.24 -7.15 -12.12
CA THR A 21 -10.70 -8.14 -11.14
C THR A 21 -12.20 -8.04 -10.85
N ALA A 22 -12.88 -6.94 -11.18
CA ALA A 22 -14.34 -6.83 -11.04
C ALA A 22 -15.04 -7.71 -12.10
N VAL A 23 -14.52 -7.68 -13.33
CA VAL A 23 -14.98 -8.53 -14.45
C VAL A 23 -14.81 -10.02 -14.12
N GLN A 24 -13.67 -10.42 -13.53
CA GLN A 24 -13.41 -11.83 -13.20
C GLN A 24 -14.30 -12.38 -12.07
N GLN A 25 -14.67 -11.53 -11.10
CA GLN A 25 -15.59 -11.92 -10.02
C GLN A 25 -17.05 -12.04 -10.52
N GLN A 26 -17.46 -11.25 -11.51
CA GLN A 26 -18.78 -11.33 -12.12
C GLN A 26 -18.94 -12.59 -12.99
N ASN A 27 -17.91 -12.95 -13.77
CA ASN A 27 -17.91 -14.14 -14.63
C ASN A 27 -17.95 -15.46 -13.83
N THR A 28 -17.42 -15.47 -12.60
CA THR A 28 -17.40 -16.66 -11.74
C THR A 28 -18.67 -16.81 -10.89
N THR A 29 -19.45 -15.75 -10.70
CA THR A 29 -20.76 -15.80 -10.02
C THR A 29 -21.92 -16.24 -10.93
N GLY A 30 -21.70 -16.42 -12.25
CA GLY A 30 -22.73 -16.81 -13.21
C GLY A 30 -22.98 -18.32 -13.35
N HIS A 31 -22.22 -19.19 -12.68
CA HIS A 31 -22.42 -20.64 -12.78
C HIS A 31 -23.41 -21.13 -11.70
N HIS A 32 -24.70 -20.95 -11.96
CA HIS A 32 -25.76 -21.67 -11.25
C HIS A 32 -25.92 -23.08 -11.86
N THR A 33 -25.60 -24.12 -11.09
CA THR A 33 -26.07 -25.50 -11.34
C THR A 33 -27.46 -25.69 -10.74
N PRO A 34 -28.42 -26.36 -11.40
CA PRO A 34 -29.74 -26.59 -10.84
C PRO A 34 -29.68 -27.61 -9.69
N ASP A 35 -30.46 -27.32 -8.64
CA ASP A 35 -30.53 -28.06 -7.38
C ASP A 35 -31.01 -29.50 -7.56
N THR A 36 -30.16 -30.49 -7.23
CA THR A 36 -30.63 -31.82 -6.86
C THR A 36 -31.07 -31.79 -5.40
N LYS A 37 -32.39 -31.78 -5.19
CA LYS A 37 -33.05 -31.80 -3.89
C LYS A 37 -32.79 -33.15 -3.20
N VAL A 38 -31.73 -33.25 -2.40
CA VAL A 38 -31.54 -34.33 -1.43
C VAL A 38 -31.85 -33.80 -0.05
N THR A 39 -33.04 -34.14 0.45
CA THR A 39 -33.45 -33.93 1.84
C THR A 39 -32.44 -34.61 2.77
N SER A 40 -31.69 -33.83 3.55
CA SER A 40 -30.89 -34.37 4.66
C SER A 40 -30.96 -33.47 5.89
N ALA A 41 -31.15 -34.12 7.04
CA ALA A 41 -31.51 -33.58 8.35
C ALA A 41 -30.48 -32.59 8.96
N PRO A 42 -30.89 -31.73 9.92
CA PRO A 42 -30.00 -30.70 10.47
C PRO A 42 -29.01 -31.33 11.46
N LYS A 43 -27.80 -31.65 10.99
CA LYS A 43 -26.67 -31.99 11.89
C LYS A 43 -25.99 -30.70 12.34
N ILE A 44 -26.46 -30.18 13.47
CA ILE A 44 -25.79 -29.16 14.29
C ILE A 44 -24.56 -29.81 14.94
N TRP A 45 -23.47 -29.95 14.17
CA TRP A 45 -22.14 -30.22 14.70
C TRP A 45 -21.21 -29.14 14.12
N LYS A 46 -21.03 -28.05 14.87
CA LYS A 46 -20.02 -27.04 14.54
C LYS A 46 -18.65 -27.70 14.70
N SER A 47 -18.03 -28.07 13.59
CA SER A 47 -16.64 -28.50 13.55
C SER A 47 -15.75 -27.35 14.08
N PRO A 48 -14.97 -27.55 15.17
CA PRO A 48 -14.14 -26.49 15.76
C PRO A 48 -13.19 -25.82 14.75
N GLY A 49 -12.74 -26.57 13.74
CA GLY A 49 -11.85 -26.10 12.67
C GLY A 49 -12.48 -25.12 11.67
N LEU A 50 -13.80 -25.13 11.48
CA LEU A 50 -14.47 -24.22 10.53
C LEU A 50 -14.55 -22.78 11.07
N GLY A 51 -14.72 -22.64 12.38
CA GLY A 51 -14.68 -21.34 13.07
C GLY A 51 -13.27 -20.75 13.13
N TYR A 52 -12.28 -21.58 13.45
CA TYR A 52 -10.88 -21.15 13.57
C TYR A 52 -10.29 -20.69 12.23
N SER A 53 -10.49 -21.45 11.15
CA SER A 53 -10.05 -21.05 9.80
C SER A 53 -10.74 -19.77 9.29
N THR A 54 -12.03 -19.60 9.60
CA THR A 54 -12.76 -18.36 9.25
C THR A 54 -12.21 -17.16 10.01
N LEU A 55 -11.90 -17.32 11.29
CA LEU A 55 -11.28 -16.29 12.11
C LEU A 55 -9.88 -15.92 11.59
N LEU A 56 -9.02 -16.91 11.33
CA LEU A 56 -7.68 -16.67 10.78
C LEU A 56 -7.76 -15.95 9.44
N ARG A 57 -8.70 -16.32 8.56
CA ARG A 57 -8.92 -15.64 7.27
C ARG A 57 -9.32 -14.18 7.46
N HIS A 58 -10.16 -13.90 8.45
CA HIS A 58 -10.57 -12.54 8.78
C HIS A 58 -9.38 -11.72 9.33
N VAL A 59 -8.65 -12.27 10.31
CA VAL A 59 -7.49 -11.61 10.93
C VAL A 59 -6.37 -11.37 9.92
N HIS A 60 -6.06 -12.35 9.08
CA HIS A 60 -5.12 -12.24 7.95
C HIS A 60 -5.48 -11.04 7.06
N GLY A 61 -6.74 -10.98 6.60
CA GLY A 61 -7.19 -9.91 5.71
C GLY A 61 -7.12 -8.53 6.38
N VAL A 62 -7.56 -8.40 7.63
CA VAL A 62 -7.52 -7.14 8.38
C VAL A 62 -6.07 -6.69 8.60
N LEU A 63 -5.18 -7.59 9.03
CA LEU A 63 -3.77 -7.25 9.26
C LEU A 63 -3.06 -6.80 7.99
N ASN A 64 -3.34 -7.43 6.85
CA ASN A 64 -2.72 -7.04 5.58
C ASN A 64 -3.27 -5.71 5.05
N ILE A 65 -4.57 -5.45 5.17
CA ILE A 65 -5.15 -4.17 4.78
C ILE A 65 -4.64 -3.03 5.65
N ILE A 66 -4.58 -3.21 6.98
CA ILE A 66 -4.09 -2.16 7.89
C ILE A 66 -2.58 -2.01 7.76
N GLY A 67 -1.82 -3.11 7.81
CA GLY A 67 -0.37 -3.13 7.78
C GLY A 67 0.20 -2.69 6.44
N TRP A 68 0.17 -3.60 5.46
CA TRP A 68 0.70 -3.33 4.12
C TRP A 68 -0.16 -2.32 3.35
N GLY A 69 -1.48 -2.47 3.37
CA GLY A 69 -2.39 -1.68 2.55
C GLY A 69 -2.62 -0.25 3.01
N THR A 70 -2.29 0.10 4.26
CA THR A 70 -2.61 1.43 4.83
C THR A 70 -1.40 2.10 5.49
N LEU A 71 -0.75 1.46 6.46
CA LEU A 71 0.37 2.07 7.19
C LEU A 71 1.58 2.33 6.29
N ILE A 72 1.92 1.41 5.39
CA ILE A 72 3.02 1.60 4.41
C ILE A 72 2.75 2.81 3.50
N PRO A 73 1.59 2.95 2.82
CA PRO A 73 1.25 4.15 2.06
C PRO A 73 1.27 5.44 2.89
N ILE A 74 0.74 5.43 4.12
CA ILE A 74 0.78 6.60 5.00
C ILE A 74 2.23 7.02 5.25
N GLY A 75 3.11 6.06 5.54
CA GLY A 75 4.54 6.33 5.70
C GLY A 75 5.16 6.97 4.45
N ILE A 76 4.77 6.53 3.25
CA ILE A 76 5.23 7.11 1.96
C ILE A 76 4.74 8.56 1.81
N VAL A 77 3.46 8.84 2.13
CA VAL A 77 2.89 10.20 2.11
C VAL A 77 3.64 11.11 3.09
N ILE A 78 3.90 10.64 4.32
CA ILE A 78 4.65 11.38 5.33
C ILE A 78 6.06 11.75 4.81
N ALA A 79 6.82 10.77 4.33
CA ALA A 79 8.16 11.00 3.82
C ALA A 79 8.22 11.89 2.58
N ARG A 80 7.14 11.97 1.80
CA ARG A 80 7.08 12.83 0.61
C ARG A 80 6.79 14.28 0.95
N TYR A 81 5.80 14.55 1.79
CA TYR A 81 5.28 15.91 1.98
C TYR A 81 5.87 16.63 3.20
N PHE A 82 6.42 15.90 4.17
CA PHE A 82 6.92 16.48 5.43
C PHE A 82 8.45 16.49 5.57
N ARG A 83 9.17 15.92 4.58
CA ARG A 83 10.63 15.77 4.60
C ARG A 83 11.38 17.02 4.16
N GLU A 84 10.86 17.78 3.20
CA GLU A 84 11.55 18.92 2.60
C GLU A 84 11.29 20.21 3.39
N GLU A 85 12.27 21.13 3.43
CA GLU A 85 12.18 22.42 4.13
C GLU A 85 11.03 23.31 3.59
N PHE A 86 10.54 23.00 2.40
CA PHE A 86 9.38 23.63 1.77
C PHE A 86 8.45 22.52 1.27
N PRO A 87 7.14 22.47 1.61
CA PRO A 87 6.28 23.48 2.25
C PRO A 87 5.84 23.17 3.71
N LEU A 88 6.00 21.96 4.23
CA LEU A 88 5.60 21.56 5.59
C LEU A 88 6.80 20.93 6.29
N ARG A 89 7.45 21.69 7.17
CA ARG A 89 8.53 21.12 8.00
C ARG A 89 7.89 20.48 9.22
N CYS A 90 8.05 19.16 9.37
CA CYS A 90 7.76 18.47 10.61
C CYS A 90 9.05 17.81 11.08
N ASP A 91 9.67 18.30 12.14
CA ASP A 91 10.96 17.79 12.62
C ASP A 91 10.88 16.28 13.02
N ARG A 92 9.65 15.77 13.23
CA ARG A 92 9.35 14.37 13.54
C ARG A 92 8.98 13.50 12.32
N TRP A 93 9.07 14.02 11.09
CA TRP A 93 8.65 13.27 9.88
C TRP A 93 9.36 11.91 9.75
N TYR A 94 10.65 11.87 10.10
CA TYR A 94 11.46 10.67 9.97
C TYR A 94 11.03 9.58 10.96
N SER A 95 10.75 9.99 12.21
CA SER A 95 10.21 9.08 13.23
C SER A 95 8.82 8.57 12.85
N ALA A 96 7.92 9.46 12.42
CA ALA A 96 6.59 9.07 11.98
C ALA A 96 6.63 8.12 10.78
N HIS A 97 7.46 8.41 9.78
CA HIS A 97 7.71 7.51 8.65
C HIS A 97 8.23 6.15 9.12
N ALA A 98 9.28 6.13 9.95
CA ALA A 98 9.89 4.89 10.44
C ALA A 98 8.88 4.04 11.23
N VAL A 99 8.08 4.65 12.10
CA VAL A 99 7.02 3.95 12.86
C VAL A 99 5.97 3.36 11.91
N CYS A 100 5.45 4.14 10.96
CA CYS A 100 4.49 3.65 9.98
C CYS A 100 5.06 2.46 9.16
N GLN A 101 6.31 2.57 8.69
CA GLN A 101 6.96 1.51 7.91
C GLN A 101 7.18 0.24 8.75
N THR A 102 7.66 0.40 9.99
CA THR A 102 7.99 -0.72 10.87
C THR A 102 6.72 -1.44 11.34
N CYS A 103 5.72 -0.69 11.80
CA CYS A 103 4.43 -1.26 12.19
C CYS A 103 3.72 -1.92 10.99
N GLY A 104 3.72 -1.26 9.83
CA GLY A 104 3.13 -1.80 8.60
C GLY A 104 3.80 -3.11 8.16
N TYR A 105 5.13 -3.17 8.22
CA TYR A 105 5.92 -4.36 7.91
C TYR A 105 5.62 -5.51 8.87
N ILE A 106 5.63 -5.26 10.19
CA ILE A 106 5.36 -6.29 11.20
C ILE A 106 3.93 -6.81 11.04
N MET A 107 2.93 -5.93 10.99
CA MET A 107 1.53 -6.33 10.87
C MET A 107 1.26 -7.15 9.60
N GLY A 108 1.76 -6.71 8.45
CA GLY A 108 1.56 -7.46 7.21
C GLY A 108 2.37 -8.77 7.15
N THR A 109 3.54 -8.83 7.79
CA THR A 109 4.29 -10.10 7.89
C THR A 109 3.55 -11.12 8.77
N VAL A 110 2.99 -10.68 9.91
CA VAL A 110 2.14 -11.51 10.78
C VAL A 110 0.87 -11.94 10.04
N GLY A 111 0.23 -11.01 9.32
CA GLY A 111 -0.92 -11.30 8.47
C GLY A 111 -0.59 -12.35 7.42
N TRP A 112 0.48 -12.17 6.66
CA TRP A 112 0.97 -13.16 5.70
C TRP A 112 1.22 -14.54 6.34
N GLY A 113 1.83 -14.59 7.53
CA GLY A 113 2.02 -15.84 8.29
C GLY A 113 0.71 -16.58 8.57
N PHE A 114 -0.36 -15.88 8.96
CA PHE A 114 -1.69 -16.49 9.09
C PHE A 114 -2.24 -17.00 7.75
N GLY A 115 -1.92 -16.31 6.65
CA GLY A 115 -2.24 -16.77 5.29
C GLY A 115 -1.57 -18.11 4.96
N VAL A 116 -0.31 -18.27 5.33
CA VAL A 116 0.42 -19.55 5.20
C VAL A 116 -0.26 -20.65 6.01
N SER A 117 -0.63 -20.36 7.27
CA SER A 117 -1.34 -21.34 8.12
C SER A 117 -2.66 -21.79 7.51
N LEU A 118 -3.43 -20.88 6.88
CA LEU A 118 -4.67 -21.22 6.19
C LEU A 118 -4.46 -22.12 4.97
N ILE A 119 -3.39 -21.89 4.21
CA ILE A 119 -3.03 -22.72 3.05
C ILE A 119 -2.68 -24.13 3.50
N ASN A 120 -1.85 -24.26 4.56
CA ASN A 120 -1.47 -25.55 5.12
C ASN A 120 -2.67 -26.34 5.66
N SER A 121 -3.63 -25.67 6.30
CA SER A 121 -4.84 -26.31 6.81
C SER A 121 -5.89 -26.66 5.74
N SER A 122 -5.85 -26.03 4.56
CA SER A 122 -6.85 -26.21 3.49
C SER A 122 -6.42 -27.15 2.37
N ASN A 123 -5.20 -27.71 2.46
CA ASN A 123 -4.58 -28.61 1.48
C ASN A 123 -4.66 -28.06 0.03
N ARG A 124 -4.65 -26.73 -0.12
CA ARG A 124 -4.76 -26.06 -1.42
C ARG A 124 -3.42 -25.47 -1.79
N SER A 125 -2.90 -25.80 -2.98
CA SER A 125 -1.65 -25.23 -3.47
C SER A 125 -1.89 -23.84 -4.06
N HIS A 126 -1.51 -22.80 -3.33
CA HIS A 126 -1.46 -21.41 -3.82
C HIS A 126 -0.02 -20.88 -3.78
N ILE A 127 0.87 -21.58 -4.50
CA ILE A 127 2.30 -21.25 -4.57
C ILE A 127 2.57 -19.81 -5.04
N PRO A 128 1.86 -19.24 -6.05
CA PRO A 128 2.13 -17.87 -6.50
C PRO A 128 1.94 -16.80 -5.41
N PHE A 129 0.88 -16.94 -4.58
CA PHE A 129 0.58 -16.01 -3.48
C PHE A 129 1.65 -16.05 -2.37
N LEU A 130 2.17 -17.24 -2.09
CA LEU A 130 3.26 -17.40 -1.12
C LEU A 130 4.54 -16.71 -1.60
N VAL A 131 4.90 -16.91 -2.88
CA VAL A 131 6.10 -16.32 -3.47
C VAL A 131 5.99 -14.79 -3.52
N LEU A 132 4.82 -14.25 -3.90
CA LEU A 132 4.60 -12.81 -3.96
C LEU A 132 4.72 -12.16 -2.58
N GLY A 133 4.13 -12.76 -1.55
CA GLY A 133 4.27 -12.27 -0.17
C GLY A 133 5.70 -12.34 0.36
N ILE A 134 6.45 -13.43 0.07
CA ILE A 134 7.88 -13.52 0.42
C ILE A 134 8.68 -12.42 -0.28
N LEU A 135 8.41 -12.17 -1.57
CA LEU A 135 9.06 -11.11 -2.33
C LEU A 135 8.82 -9.74 -1.67
N ILE A 136 7.58 -9.42 -1.29
CA ILE A 136 7.24 -8.18 -0.58
C ILE A 136 7.99 -8.08 0.75
N ILE A 137 8.01 -9.15 1.54
CA ILE A 137 8.70 -9.20 2.84
C ILE A 137 10.20 -8.93 2.66
N VAL A 138 10.85 -9.64 1.74
CA VAL A 138 12.29 -9.50 1.49
C VAL A 138 12.63 -8.10 0.98
N LEU A 139 11.89 -7.58 0.00
CA LEU A 139 12.12 -6.22 -0.52
C LEU A 139 11.90 -5.14 0.55
N THR A 140 10.90 -5.31 1.41
CA THR A 140 10.62 -4.37 2.52
C THR A 140 11.67 -4.49 3.63
N ALA A 141 12.17 -5.69 3.92
CA ALA A 141 13.29 -5.87 4.83
C ALA A 141 14.56 -5.19 4.30
N ILE A 142 14.85 -5.32 3.01
CA ILE A 142 15.97 -4.64 2.34
C ILE A 142 15.79 -3.10 2.42
N GLN A 143 14.57 -2.57 2.24
CA GLN A 143 14.26 -1.15 2.47
C GLN A 143 14.63 -0.68 3.88
N ILE A 144 14.17 -1.40 4.91
CA ILE A 144 14.36 -1.06 6.31
C ILE A 144 15.84 -1.17 6.70
N CYS A 145 16.50 -2.28 6.33
CA CYS A 145 17.94 -2.50 6.58
C CYS A 145 18.81 -1.54 5.77
N GLY A 146 18.36 -1.10 4.59
CA GLY A 146 19.07 -0.15 3.73
C GLY A 146 19.29 1.22 4.38
N ILE A 147 18.55 1.54 5.45
CA ILE A 147 18.77 2.72 6.30
C ILE A 147 20.06 2.58 7.11
N CYS A 148 20.39 1.38 7.60
CA CYS A 148 21.63 1.14 8.37
C CYS A 148 22.89 1.31 7.50
N VAL A 149 22.76 1.17 6.17
CA VAL A 149 23.84 1.35 5.19
C VAL A 149 23.93 2.82 4.73
N GLN A 150 23.05 3.70 5.21
CA GLN A 150 23.07 5.11 4.85
C GLN A 150 24.37 5.77 5.33
N GLN A 151 25.26 6.08 4.38
CA GLN A 151 26.52 6.74 4.68
C GLN A 151 26.33 8.21 5.06
N LYS A 152 27.26 8.74 5.87
CA LYS A 152 27.31 10.17 6.24
C LYS A 152 27.34 11.06 4.99
N LYS A 153 26.79 12.27 5.16
CA LYS A 153 26.28 13.24 4.16
C LYS A 153 27.25 13.69 3.04
N GLU A 154 28.50 13.23 2.99
CA GLU A 154 29.59 13.86 2.22
C GLU A 154 29.96 13.24 0.86
N SER A 155 29.14 12.36 0.27
CA SER A 155 29.46 11.85 -1.08
C SER A 155 28.21 11.74 -1.96
N GLY A 156 28.38 11.92 -3.28
CA GLY A 156 27.33 11.75 -4.29
C GLY A 156 26.59 10.39 -4.26
N ARG A 157 27.05 9.43 -3.42
CA ARG A 157 26.34 8.18 -3.08
C ARG A 157 25.00 8.41 -2.38
N ARG A 158 24.83 9.49 -1.61
CA ARG A 158 23.56 9.75 -0.90
C ARG A 158 22.40 10.00 -1.86
N GLY A 159 22.60 10.79 -2.92
CA GLY A 159 21.56 11.02 -3.94
C GLY A 159 21.13 9.73 -4.65
N ARG A 160 22.09 8.84 -4.94
CA ARG A 160 21.82 7.54 -5.58
C ARG A 160 21.04 6.60 -4.66
N TRP A 161 21.40 6.56 -3.38
CA TRP A 161 20.65 5.81 -2.37
C TRP A 161 19.23 6.34 -2.21
N GLU A 162 19.04 7.67 -2.15
CA GLU A 162 17.72 8.28 -2.01
C GLU A 162 16.82 8.00 -3.23
N MET A 163 17.38 8.01 -4.43
CA MET A 163 16.66 7.66 -5.66
C MET A 163 16.24 6.19 -5.66
N TRP A 164 17.17 5.28 -5.32
CA TRP A 164 16.89 3.85 -5.25
C TRP A 164 15.85 3.52 -4.16
N HIS A 165 16.02 4.07 -2.95
CA HIS A 165 15.10 3.88 -1.82
C HIS A 165 13.70 4.40 -2.17
N ARG A 166 13.61 5.56 -2.85
CA ARG A 166 12.32 6.08 -3.32
C ARG A 166 11.70 5.23 -4.42
N GLY A 167 12.47 4.86 -5.43
CA GLY A 167 11.98 4.06 -6.56
C GLY A 167 11.51 2.68 -6.13
N MET A 168 12.33 1.97 -5.33
CA MET A 168 11.99 0.65 -4.81
C MET A 168 10.78 0.70 -3.87
N GLY A 169 10.62 1.78 -3.09
CA GLY A 169 9.44 1.96 -2.23
C GLY A 169 8.13 2.00 -3.02
N TYR A 170 8.12 2.65 -4.19
CA TYR A 170 6.96 2.67 -5.08
C TYR A 170 6.70 1.32 -5.76
N VAL A 171 7.75 0.57 -6.11
CA VAL A 171 7.61 -0.79 -6.63
C VAL A 171 6.96 -1.71 -5.58
N ILE A 172 7.44 -1.66 -4.34
CA ILE A 172 6.88 -2.42 -3.22
C ILE A 172 5.41 -2.04 -2.99
N LEU A 173 5.08 -0.74 -3.02
CA LEU A 173 3.68 -0.28 -2.90
C LEU A 173 2.78 -0.88 -3.99
N ALA A 174 3.24 -0.90 -5.25
CA ALA A 174 2.47 -1.50 -6.35
C ALA A 174 2.27 -3.01 -6.15
N LEU A 175 3.31 -3.73 -5.72
CA LEU A 175 3.23 -5.16 -5.40
C LEU A 175 2.25 -5.44 -4.27
N ILE A 176 2.28 -4.65 -3.19
CA ILE A 176 1.34 -4.74 -2.06
C ILE A 176 -0.11 -4.57 -2.53
N ILE A 177 -0.37 -3.56 -3.37
CA ILE A 177 -1.73 -3.30 -3.86
C ILE A 177 -2.22 -4.49 -4.69
N ALA A 178 -1.39 -5.01 -5.61
CA ALA A 178 -1.71 -6.18 -6.40
C ALA A 178 -1.98 -7.42 -5.52
N ASP A 179 -1.09 -7.68 -4.56
CA ASP A 179 -1.21 -8.80 -3.61
C ASP A 179 -2.51 -8.77 -2.81
N ILE A 180 -2.92 -7.59 -2.31
CA ILE A 180 -4.17 -7.46 -1.55
C ILE A 180 -5.39 -7.71 -2.45
N PHE A 181 -5.43 -7.16 -3.67
CA PHE A 181 -6.54 -7.42 -4.59
C PHE A 181 -6.62 -8.89 -5.01
N GLU A 182 -5.48 -9.51 -5.28
CA GLU A 182 -5.40 -10.93 -5.59
C GLU A 182 -5.85 -11.78 -4.40
N GLY A 183 -5.41 -11.45 -3.18
CA GLY A 183 -5.82 -12.13 -1.95
C GLY A 183 -7.32 -12.04 -1.67
N ILE A 184 -7.92 -10.85 -1.87
CA ILE A 184 -9.37 -10.65 -1.74
C ILE A 184 -10.14 -11.56 -2.71
N ASN A 185 -9.67 -11.65 -3.95
CA ASN A 185 -10.30 -12.47 -4.99
C ASN A 185 -10.12 -13.97 -4.75
N ALA A 186 -8.89 -14.41 -4.46
CA ALA A 186 -8.55 -15.81 -4.24
C ALA A 186 -9.26 -16.41 -3.02
N GLN A 187 -9.39 -15.64 -1.94
CA GLN A 187 -10.09 -16.09 -0.73
C GLN A 187 -11.62 -15.94 -0.80
N ARG A 188 -12.14 -15.47 -1.95
CA ARG A 188 -13.56 -15.21 -2.22
C ARG A 188 -14.21 -14.36 -1.12
N HIS A 189 -13.51 -13.32 -0.67
CA HIS A 189 -14.08 -12.39 0.29
C HIS A 189 -15.31 -11.69 -0.30
N PRO A 190 -16.33 -11.34 0.52
CA PRO A 190 -17.48 -10.60 0.04
C PRO A 190 -17.06 -9.27 -0.58
N LYS A 191 -17.80 -8.82 -1.61
CA LYS A 191 -17.50 -7.59 -2.38
C LYS A 191 -17.22 -6.35 -1.50
N LYS A 192 -17.79 -6.29 -0.28
CA LYS A 192 -17.54 -5.21 0.69
C LYS A 192 -16.06 -5.02 1.05
N TRP A 193 -15.25 -6.08 1.09
CA TRP A 193 -13.81 -5.98 1.41
C TRP A 193 -13.04 -5.25 0.33
N ARG A 194 -13.35 -5.58 -0.93
CA ARG A 194 -12.81 -4.91 -2.11
C ARG A 194 -13.15 -3.43 -2.08
N TRP A 195 -14.43 -3.09 -1.92
CA TRP A 195 -14.89 -1.70 -1.89
C TRP A 195 -14.34 -0.93 -0.70
N ALA A 196 -14.20 -1.57 0.47
CA ALA A 196 -13.55 -0.97 1.63
C ALA A 196 -12.09 -0.61 1.32
N TYR A 197 -11.33 -1.53 0.72
CA TYR A 197 -9.94 -1.26 0.36
C TYR A 197 -9.81 -0.20 -0.74
N VAL A 198 -10.68 -0.21 -1.76
CA VAL A 198 -10.76 0.86 -2.77
C VAL A 198 -11.05 2.21 -2.10
N GLY A 199 -11.95 2.26 -1.11
CA GLY A 199 -12.22 3.47 -0.34
C GLY A 199 -11.00 3.99 0.42
N ILE A 200 -10.21 3.09 1.03
CA ILE A 200 -8.94 3.45 1.70
C ILE A 200 -7.94 4.04 0.69
N LEU A 201 -7.76 3.38 -0.46
CA LEU A 201 -6.86 3.88 -1.52
C LEU A 201 -7.30 5.24 -2.05
N LEU A 202 -8.60 5.43 -2.29
CA LEU A 202 -9.16 6.70 -2.74
C LEU A 202 -8.91 7.80 -1.69
N ALA A 203 -9.14 7.52 -0.41
CA ALA A 203 -8.88 8.46 0.67
C ALA A 203 -7.40 8.88 0.71
N LEU A 204 -6.48 7.93 0.58
CA LEU A 204 -5.03 8.20 0.53
C LEU A 204 -4.65 9.06 -0.69
N VAL A 205 -5.25 8.79 -1.85
CA VAL A 205 -5.03 9.58 -3.08
C VAL A 205 -5.56 11.01 -2.92
N VAL A 206 -6.75 11.17 -2.34
CA VAL A 206 -7.33 12.50 -2.07
C VAL A 206 -6.45 13.30 -1.11
N VAL A 207 -5.99 12.68 -0.02
CA VAL A 207 -5.05 13.31 0.93
C VAL A 207 -3.75 13.71 0.23
N ALA A 208 -3.16 12.83 -0.58
CA ALA A 208 -1.95 13.14 -1.31
C ALA A 208 -2.16 14.28 -2.34
N ALA A 209 -3.29 14.28 -3.06
CA ALA A 209 -3.64 15.34 -4.00
C ALA A 209 -3.82 16.69 -3.29
N ALA A 210 -4.50 16.71 -2.14
CA ALA A 210 -4.65 17.93 -1.33
C ALA A 210 -3.28 18.48 -0.87
N LEU A 211 -2.40 17.61 -0.39
CA LEU A 211 -1.03 17.99 0.00
C LEU A 211 -0.20 18.47 -1.20
N GLU A 212 -0.36 17.89 -2.38
CA GLU A 212 0.30 18.32 -3.61
C GLU A 212 -0.18 19.72 -4.05
N VAL A 213 -1.49 19.98 -4.01
CA VAL A 213 -2.08 21.30 -4.32
C VAL A 213 -1.57 22.35 -3.34
N TYR A 214 -1.59 22.05 -2.04
CA TYR A 214 -1.05 22.93 -1.01
C TYR A 214 0.44 23.25 -1.25
N THR A 215 1.23 22.23 -1.56
CA THR A 215 2.66 22.38 -1.89
C THR A 215 2.88 23.28 -3.08
N TYR A 216 2.09 23.08 -4.14
CA TYR A 216 2.16 23.88 -5.36
C TYR A 216 1.82 25.36 -5.10
N ILE A 217 0.73 25.63 -4.36
CA ILE A 217 0.32 27.00 -4.02
C ILE A 217 1.42 27.70 -3.21
N LYS A 218 1.95 27.04 -2.17
CA LYS A 218 3.00 27.63 -1.32
C LYS A 218 4.27 27.93 -2.12
N LEU A 219 4.69 27.00 -2.98
CA LEU A 219 5.86 27.19 -3.85
C LEU A 219 5.66 28.35 -4.83
N LYS A 220 4.46 28.50 -5.40
CA LYS A 220 4.13 29.62 -6.29
C LYS A 220 4.22 30.96 -5.54
N ARG A 221 3.64 31.05 -4.34
CA ARG A 221 3.71 32.26 -3.50
C ARG A 221 5.14 32.61 -3.10
N PHE A 222 5.95 31.62 -2.74
CA PHE A 222 7.36 31.83 -2.41
C PHE A 222 8.16 32.38 -3.59
N LYS A 223 7.99 31.79 -4.78
CA LYS A 223 8.64 32.29 -6.00
C LYS A 223 8.19 33.71 -6.37
N GLN A 224 6.93 34.06 -6.12
CA GLN A 224 6.43 35.43 -6.33
C GLN A 224 7.08 36.42 -5.35
N ALA A 225 7.17 36.08 -4.06
CA ALA A 225 7.83 36.92 -3.06
C ALA A 225 9.32 37.15 -3.38
N MET A 226 10.04 36.12 -3.81
CA MET A 226 11.45 36.23 -4.23
C MET A 226 11.61 37.16 -5.45
N LYS A 227 10.73 37.08 -6.44
CA LYS A 227 10.75 37.96 -7.61
C LYS A 227 10.49 39.41 -7.25
N LEU A 228 9.53 39.68 -6.36
CA LEU A 228 9.24 41.03 -5.86
C LEU A 228 10.46 41.62 -5.12
N ASN A 229 11.10 40.84 -4.24
CA ASN A 229 12.30 41.28 -3.52
C ASN A 229 13.49 41.55 -4.46
N ALA A 230 13.70 40.71 -5.48
CA ALA A 230 14.78 40.91 -6.46
C ALA A 230 14.58 42.20 -7.26
N ASN A 231 13.36 42.51 -7.66
CA ASN A 231 13.03 43.74 -8.40
C ASN A 231 13.21 45.02 -7.56
N MET A 232 13.09 44.96 -6.23
CA MET A 232 13.36 46.12 -5.36
C MET A 232 14.84 46.46 -5.22
N TYR A 233 15.74 45.51 -5.49
CA TYR A 233 17.19 45.69 -5.34
C TYR A 233 17.92 45.89 -6.67
N SER A 234 17.23 45.82 -7.82
CA SER A 234 17.79 46.22 -9.12
C SER A 234 17.62 47.73 -9.32
N PRO A 235 18.70 48.54 -9.35
CA PRO A 235 18.57 49.97 -9.64
C PRO A 235 17.98 50.15 -11.03
N THR A 236 16.94 50.99 -11.13
CA THR A 236 16.37 51.43 -12.40
C THR A 236 17.42 52.24 -13.15
N THR A 237 18.06 51.62 -14.14
CA THR A 237 18.88 52.29 -15.17
C THR A 237 18.00 52.86 -16.26
#